data_AF-A0A918B856-F1
#
_entry.id   AF-A0A918B856-F1
#
_cell.length_a   1.000
_cell.length_b   1.000
_cell.length_c   1.000
_cell.angle_alpha   90.00
_cell.angle_beta   90.00
_cell.angle_gamma   90.00
#
_symmetry.space_group_name_H-M   'P 1'
#
loop_
_entity.id
_entity.type
_entity.pdbx_description
1 polymer ?
#
loop_
_entity_poly.entity_id
_entity_poly.type
_entity_poly.pdbx_seq_one_letter_code
_entity_poly.pdbx_strand_id
1 'polypeptide(L)'
;MSRGPWTGNDSGHNDLVHERWLRLVNRSTATPGYRDAWYDAQCGGCEFWVALSGKLGRDWGACTQAGSGFDGRVRFEHDGCEHFTTRADGSFG
;
A
#
# COMPACT_ATOMS: atom_id res chain seq x y z
N MET A 1 -7.63 19.27 25.11
CA MET A 1 -7.31 19.00 23.69
C MET A 1 -5.80 18.84 23.58
N SER A 2 -5.33 17.69 23.09
CA SER A 2 -3.90 17.38 22.98
C SER A 2 -3.19 18.45 22.13
N ARG A 3 -2.12 19.05 22.65
CA ARG A 3 -1.27 20.05 21.97
C ARG A 3 -0.05 19.43 21.26
N GLY A 4 0.00 18.10 21.12
CA GLY A 4 1.09 17.39 20.45
C GLY A 4 0.86 17.22 18.95
N PRO A 5 1.90 16.87 18.17
CA PRO A 5 1.76 16.49 16.77
C PRO A 5 0.80 15.31 16.63
N TRP A 6 0.03 15.29 15.54
CA TRP A 6 -0.89 14.19 15.26
C TRP A 6 -0.11 12.89 15.07
N THR A 7 -0.56 11.83 15.73
CA THR A 7 0.14 10.53 15.79
C THR A 7 -0.29 9.57 14.68
N GLY A 8 -1.23 9.95 13.81
CA GLY A 8 -1.75 9.05 12.77
C GLY A 8 -2.66 7.93 13.30
N ASN A 9 -3.12 8.00 14.56
CA ASN A 9 -3.86 6.93 15.23
C ASN A 9 -5.35 7.22 15.47
N ASP A 10 -5.89 8.28 14.88
CA ASP A 10 -7.31 8.60 14.93
C ASP A 10 -8.07 7.73 13.93
N SER A 11 -8.95 6.85 14.43
CA SER A 11 -9.63 5.87 13.57
C SER A 11 -10.58 6.52 12.58
N GLY A 12 -11.38 7.51 13.01
CA GLY A 12 -12.34 8.17 12.12
C GLY A 12 -11.65 8.91 10.97
N HIS A 13 -10.55 9.60 11.26
CA HIS A 13 -9.72 10.20 10.22
C HIS A 13 -9.10 9.14 9.30
N ASN A 14 -8.55 8.07 9.87
CA ASN A 14 -7.89 7.03 9.09
C ASN A 14 -8.86 6.28 8.17
N ASP A 15 -10.10 6.02 8.59
CA ASP A 15 -11.12 5.40 7.75
C ASP A 15 -11.42 6.29 6.53
N LEU A 16 -11.56 7.60 6.73
CA LEU A 16 -11.76 8.56 5.63
C LEU A 16 -10.54 8.64 4.69
N VAL A 17 -9.33 8.49 5.22
CA VAL A 17 -8.10 8.40 4.42
C VAL A 17 -8.09 7.11 3.60
N HIS A 18 -8.37 5.98 4.23
CA HIS A 18 -8.42 4.65 3.60
C HIS A 18 -9.40 4.66 2.43
N GLU A 19 -10.65 5.09 2.65
CA GLU A 19 -11.68 5.19 1.62
C GLU A 19 -11.27 6.10 0.45
N ARG A 20 -10.61 7.22 0.76
CA ARG A 20 -10.13 8.14 -0.29
C ARG A 20 -9.00 7.53 -1.10
N TRP A 21 -8.04 6.87 -0.45
CA TRP A 21 -6.86 6.34 -1.12
C TRP A 21 -7.14 5.03 -1.87
N LEU A 22 -8.10 4.21 -1.42
CA LEU A 22 -8.56 3.03 -2.18
C LEU A 22 -9.03 3.39 -3.59
N ARG A 23 -9.56 4.60 -3.82
CA ARG A 23 -9.95 5.07 -5.16
C ARG A 23 -8.77 5.35 -6.09
N LEU A 24 -7.54 5.30 -5.59
CA LEU A 24 -6.31 5.60 -6.32
C LEU A 24 -5.48 4.34 -6.64
N VAL A 25 -6.00 3.15 -6.35
CA VAL A 25 -5.28 1.90 -6.62
C VAL A 25 -5.08 1.70 -8.12
N ASN A 26 -3.93 1.14 -8.47
CA ASN A 26 -3.51 0.89 -9.84
C ASN A 26 -4.16 -0.37 -10.43
N ARG A 27 -4.28 -1.43 -9.62
CA ARG A 27 -4.80 -2.74 -10.02
C ARG A 27 -6.07 -3.09 -9.26
N SER A 28 -7.15 -2.33 -9.49
CA SER A 28 -8.45 -2.65 -8.89
C SER A 28 -8.99 -3.97 -9.46
N THR A 29 -9.44 -4.87 -8.57
CA THR A 29 -10.12 -6.12 -8.95
C THR A 29 -11.44 -5.87 -9.68
N ALA A 30 -12.01 -4.68 -9.54
CA ALA A 30 -13.22 -4.27 -10.25
C ALA A 30 -12.96 -3.80 -11.70
N THR A 31 -11.70 -3.59 -12.10
CA THR A 31 -11.37 -3.11 -13.45
C THR A 31 -11.43 -4.26 -14.46
N PRO A 32 -12.13 -4.10 -15.60
CA PRO A 32 -12.06 -5.06 -16.69
C PRO A 32 -10.61 -5.28 -17.15
N GLY A 33 -10.17 -6.53 -17.17
CA GLY A 33 -8.77 -6.87 -17.49
C GLY A 33 -7.86 -7.06 -16.28
N TYR A 34 -8.39 -7.07 -15.06
CA TYR A 34 -7.67 -7.60 -13.91
C TYR A 34 -7.16 -9.02 -14.19
N ARG A 35 -5.91 -9.29 -13.83
CA ARG A 35 -5.24 -10.57 -14.07
C ARG A 35 -5.10 -11.30 -12.76
N ASP A 36 -5.47 -12.58 -12.69
CA ASP A 36 -5.36 -13.39 -11.47
C ASP A 36 -3.93 -13.41 -10.90
N ALA A 37 -2.93 -13.42 -11.78
CA ALA A 37 -1.52 -13.33 -11.38
C ALA A 37 -1.16 -12.05 -10.60
N TRP A 38 -1.96 -10.98 -10.69
CA TRP A 38 -1.77 -9.78 -9.87
C TRP A 38 -2.18 -9.98 -8.42
N TYR A 39 -3.03 -10.98 -8.14
CA TYR A 39 -3.39 -11.33 -6.77
C TYR A 39 -2.17 -11.82 -5.97
N ASP A 40 -1.23 -12.50 -6.63
CA ASP A 40 0.02 -12.97 -6.01
C ASP A 40 1.16 -11.93 -6.09
N ALA A 41 0.95 -10.82 -6.80
CA ALA A 41 1.96 -9.77 -7.07
C ALA A 41 1.57 -8.43 -6.43
N GLN A 42 1.24 -8.49 -5.14
CA GLN A 42 0.78 -7.37 -4.33
C GLN A 42 1.95 -6.61 -3.67
N CYS A 43 1.77 -5.33 -3.43
CA CYS A 43 2.77 -4.42 -2.87
C CYS A 43 3.33 -4.95 -1.54
N GLY A 44 2.49 -5.43 -0.63
CA GLY A 44 2.91 -6.00 0.66
C GLY A 44 3.83 -7.23 0.54
N GLY A 45 3.84 -7.93 -0.60
CA GLY A 45 4.74 -9.06 -0.87
C GLY A 45 6.00 -8.67 -1.65
N CYS A 46 6.18 -7.38 -1.96
CA CYS A 46 7.28 -6.89 -2.77
C CYS A 46 8.52 -6.60 -1.91
N GLU A 47 9.72 -6.93 -2.40
CA GLU A 47 11.00 -6.62 -1.73
C GLU A 47 11.17 -5.12 -1.45
N PHE A 48 10.59 -4.28 -2.30
CA PHE A 48 10.68 -2.82 -2.22
C PHE A 48 9.51 -2.15 -1.47
N TRP A 49 8.76 -2.91 -0.67
CA TRP A 49 7.70 -2.37 0.15
C TRP A 49 8.17 -2.12 1.58
N VAL A 50 7.80 -0.95 2.09
CA VAL A 50 8.03 -0.55 3.48
C VAL A 50 6.69 -0.21 4.11
N ALA A 51 6.22 -1.02 5.06
CA ALA A 51 4.98 -0.72 5.80
C ALA A 51 5.06 0.63 6.51
N LEU A 52 3.97 1.39 6.50
CA LEU A 52 3.84 2.53 7.40
C LEU A 52 3.60 2.02 8.83
N SER A 53 4.05 2.78 9.82
CA SER A 53 3.78 2.48 11.22
C SER A 53 2.44 3.07 11.68
N GLY A 54 1.88 2.53 12.77
CA GLY A 54 0.67 3.05 13.40
C GLY A 54 -0.62 2.52 12.77
N LYS A 55 -1.77 3.05 13.20
CA LYS A 55 -3.07 2.50 12.76
C LYS A 55 -3.32 2.67 11.26
N LEU A 56 -2.88 3.77 10.67
CA LEU A 56 -3.04 3.99 9.23
C LEU A 56 -2.20 2.99 8.41
N GLY A 57 -1.09 2.51 8.96
CA GLY A 57 -0.18 1.60 8.26
C GLY A 57 -0.61 0.14 8.20
N ARG A 58 -1.79 -0.23 8.72
CA ARG A 58 -2.28 -1.62 8.65
C ARG A 58 -2.41 -2.14 7.23
N ASP A 59 -2.80 -1.28 6.30
CA ASP A 59 -3.00 -1.64 4.89
C ASP A 59 -2.16 -0.77 3.94
N TRP A 60 -1.26 0.05 4.48
CA TRP A 60 -0.60 1.11 3.73
C TRP A 60 0.90 1.15 4.02
N GLY A 61 1.67 1.31 2.97
CA GLY A 61 3.14 1.32 2.96
C GLY A 61 3.65 2.26 1.89
N ALA A 62 4.96 2.29 1.69
CA ALA A 62 5.60 3.05 0.63
C ALA A 62 6.34 2.11 -0.33
N CYS A 63 6.34 2.46 -1.62
CA CYS A 63 7.19 1.80 -2.60
C CYS A 63 8.55 2.50 -2.66
N THR A 64 9.63 1.72 -2.67
CA THR A 64 11.02 2.20 -2.77
C THR A 64 11.73 1.69 -4.04
N GLN A 65 10.97 1.12 -4.98
CA GLN A 65 11.50 0.60 -6.24
C GLN A 65 11.74 1.76 -7.21
N ALA A 66 13.00 2.11 -7.45
CA ALA A 66 13.41 3.25 -8.28
C ALA A 66 12.86 3.22 -9.73
N GLY A 67 12.61 2.04 -10.29
CA GLY A 67 12.01 1.90 -11.63
C GLY A 67 10.49 2.12 -11.67
N SER A 68 9.83 2.08 -10.52
CA SER A 68 8.37 2.19 -10.42
C SER A 68 7.92 3.65 -10.51
N GLY A 69 6.83 3.89 -11.24
CA GLY A 69 6.13 5.19 -11.19
C GLY A 69 5.57 5.55 -9.81
N PHE A 70 5.68 4.63 -8.84
CA PHE A 70 5.25 4.79 -7.46
C PHE A 70 6.39 4.96 -6.46
N ASP A 71 7.64 5.07 -6.90
CA ASP A 71 8.78 5.33 -6.01
C ASP A 71 8.53 6.54 -5.10
N GLY A 72 8.76 6.36 -3.80
CA GLY A 72 8.50 7.35 -2.75
C GLY A 72 7.03 7.65 -2.46
N ARG A 73 6.08 6.90 -3.04
CA ARG A 73 4.63 7.12 -2.84
C ARG A 73 4.04 6.11 -1.88
N VAL A 74 3.00 6.56 -1.16
CA VAL A 74 2.16 5.67 -0.34
C VAL A 74 1.29 4.80 -1.25
N ARG A 75 1.19 3.52 -0.90
CA ARG A 75 0.58 2.46 -1.67
C ARG A 75 -0.25 1.57 -0.76
N PHE A 76 -1.31 1.01 -1.34
CA PHE A 76 -2.14 0.03 -0.67
C PHE A 76 -1.42 -1.33 -0.71
N GLU A 77 -1.46 -2.07 0.40
CA GLU A 77 -0.74 -3.34 0.56
C GLU A 77 -1.14 -4.35 -0.51
N HIS A 78 -2.42 -4.37 -0.88
CA HIS A 78 -2.97 -5.26 -1.90
C HIS A 78 -2.99 -4.70 -3.33
N ASP A 79 -2.37 -3.54 -3.58
CA ASP A 79 -2.21 -3.01 -4.95
C ASP A 79 -0.90 -3.54 -5.57
N GLY A 80 -0.51 -3.10 -6.76
CA GLY A 80 0.74 -3.54 -7.38
C GLY A 80 1.19 -2.69 -8.56
N CYS A 81 2.37 -3.02 -9.08
CA CYS A 81 2.93 -2.43 -10.30
C CYS A 81 3.73 -3.47 -11.11
N GLU A 82 4.14 -3.10 -12.32
CA GLU A 82 4.89 -4.00 -13.21
C GLU A 82 6.31 -4.31 -12.71
N HIS A 83 6.81 -3.58 -11.71
CA HIS A 83 8.13 -3.78 -11.10
C HIS A 83 8.09 -4.59 -9.80
N PHE A 84 7.06 -5.44 -9.64
CA PHE A 84 6.96 -6.34 -8.50
C PHE A 84 8.16 -7.31 -8.47
N THR A 85 8.72 -7.53 -7.28
CA THR A 85 9.75 -8.54 -7.03
C THR A 85 9.41 -9.23 -5.73
N THR A 86 9.13 -10.53 -5.78
CA THR A 86 8.76 -11.33 -4.61
C THR A 86 9.88 -11.27 -3.57
N ARG A 87 9.51 -11.05 -2.30
CA ARG A 87 10.44 -11.19 -1.19
C ARG A 87 10.99 -12.60 -1.09
N ALA A 88 12.30 -12.73 -0.90
CA ALA A 88 12.96 -14.02 -0.78
C ALA A 88 12.49 -14.84 0.45
N ASP A 89 12.04 -14.16 1.51
CA ASP A 89 11.55 -14.80 2.74
C ASP A 89 10.06 -15.17 2.69
N GLY A 90 9.36 -14.84 1.60
CA GLY A 90 7.92 -15.09 1.45
C GLY A 90 7.03 -14.29 2.40
N SER A 91 7.58 -13.29 3.11
CA SER A 91 6.81 -12.46 4.02
C SER A 91 5.86 -11.52 3.27
N PHE A 92 4.82 -11.08 3.98
CA PHE A 92 3.83 -10.13 3.48
C PHE A 92 3.55 -9.09 4.58
N GLY A 93 3.52 -7.82 4.19
CA GLY A 93 3.43 -6.68 5.10
C GLY A 93 4.78 -6.01 5.32
#